data_AF-A0A8T4QDU8-F1
#
_entry.id   AF-A0A8T4QDU8-F1
#
_cell.length_a   1.000
_cell.length_b   1.000
_cell.length_c   1.000
_cell.angle_alpha   90.00
_cell.angle_beta   90.00
_cell.angle_gamma   90.00
#
_symmetry.space_group_name_H-M   'P 1'
#
loop_
_entity.id
_entity.type
_entity.pdbx_description
1 polymer ?
#
loop_
_entity_poly.entity_id
_entity_poly.type
_entity_poly.pdbx_seq_one_letter_code
_entity_poly.pdbx_strand_id
1 'polypeptide(L)'
;MSLQDNQYLVIPIHSVPLIPRQYPNPKKFLKHGSFVQVKTPRSIDEAVESHILPWILRREAFDAVASMYHSGYSFRPIQGYRKDQRERRVRLVELCEALRILSYGTQTSNDIIIEKVYLDSKRASKDGATVSVSVPSRSYKQPRYRFRMNSVVIDSNDPHSYVVANGFLTDIHFLAKSLAFRFNYYDDKEDSYVVNIFAPEIAAYYRLMMDELHRQHKPNKSVAEMSPFGIPTNLTVDYYKRILSRVLVVDPKLKGKSGLRKPNKAEQEVLLWALIKEKKYEQTFFRKISRDGSIKDLDWKLSA
;
A
#
# COMPACT_ATOMS: atom_id res chain seq x y z
N MET A 1 -8.38 9.44 25.16
CA MET A 1 -8.87 10.83 25.08
C MET A 1 -8.96 11.25 23.63
N SER A 2 -10.12 11.70 23.17
CA SER A 2 -10.30 12.28 21.84
C SER A 2 -9.88 13.75 21.85
N LEU A 3 -9.05 14.17 20.88
CA LEU A 3 -8.71 15.58 20.70
C LEU A 3 -9.95 16.37 20.25
N GLN A 4 -10.16 17.56 20.81
CA GLN A 4 -11.13 18.52 20.29
C GLN A 4 -10.67 19.10 18.94
N ASP A 5 -11.56 19.80 18.21
CA ASP A 5 -11.28 20.22 16.84
C ASP A 5 -10.11 21.19 16.67
N ASN A 6 -9.81 22.00 17.69
CA ASN A 6 -8.69 22.95 17.68
C ASN A 6 -7.45 22.44 18.43
N GLN A 7 -7.42 21.15 18.79
CA GLN A 7 -6.33 20.58 19.57
C GLN A 7 -5.36 19.81 18.68
N TYR A 8 -4.07 20.01 18.96
CA TYR A 8 -2.97 19.30 18.32
C TYR A 8 -2.39 18.27 19.28
N LEU A 9 -2.12 17.07 18.78
CA LEU A 9 -1.26 16.12 19.48
C LEU A 9 0.20 16.51 19.21
N VAL A 10 0.90 16.88 20.28
CA VAL A 10 2.32 17.19 20.23
C VAL A 10 3.10 16.01 20.78
N ILE A 11 3.96 15.40 19.96
CA ILE A 11 4.77 14.25 20.32
C ILE A 11 6.22 14.72 20.55
N PRO A 12 6.72 14.68 21.79
CA PRO A 12 8.13 14.97 22.08
C PRO A 12 9.01 13.79 21.65
N ILE A 13 9.81 13.96 20.59
CA ILE A 13 10.57 12.85 19.97
C ILE A 13 11.59 12.20 20.91
N HIS A 14 12.07 12.94 21.92
CA HIS A 14 13.01 12.42 22.92
C HIS A 14 12.36 11.49 23.94
N SER A 15 11.11 11.76 24.31
CA SER A 15 10.37 10.96 25.29
C SER A 15 9.65 9.79 24.61
N VAL A 16 9.13 10.01 23.39
CA VAL A 16 8.40 9.01 22.61
C VAL A 16 9.06 8.89 21.23
N PRO A 17 10.10 8.05 21.07
CA PRO A 17 10.78 7.90 19.80
C PRO A 17 9.87 7.16 18.80
N LEU A 18 9.33 7.89 17.82
CA LEU A 18 8.54 7.31 16.73
C LEU A 18 9.37 6.49 15.76
N ILE A 19 10.70 6.69 15.74
CA ILE A 19 11.64 5.87 14.99
C ILE A 19 12.46 5.06 15.99
N PRO A 20 12.57 3.72 15.82
CA PRO A 20 13.36 2.91 16.74
C PRO A 20 14.81 3.39 16.82
N ARG A 21 15.37 3.43 18.04
CA ARG A 21 16.69 4.01 18.31
C ARG A 21 17.83 3.33 17.54
N GLN A 22 17.66 2.06 17.14
CA GLN A 22 18.65 1.35 16.33
C GLN A 22 18.79 1.89 14.90
N TYR A 23 17.87 2.74 14.42
CA TYR A 23 17.98 3.37 13.12
C TYR A 23 18.46 4.82 13.25
N PRO A 24 19.51 5.23 12.53
CA PRO A 24 20.10 6.56 12.69
C PRO A 24 19.18 7.69 12.15
N ASN A 25 18.27 7.36 11.24
CA ASN A 25 17.33 8.32 10.67
C ASN A 25 16.08 7.64 10.07
N PRO A 26 15.00 8.42 9.84
CA PRO A 26 13.76 7.93 9.23
C PRO A 26 13.94 7.20 7.89
N LYS A 27 14.88 7.65 7.03
CA LYS A 27 15.12 7.03 5.72
C LYS A 27 15.70 5.63 5.86
N LYS A 28 16.62 5.43 6.81
CA LYS A 28 17.20 4.11 7.11
C LYS A 28 16.17 3.17 7.72
N PHE A 29 15.28 3.65 8.59
CA PHE A 29 14.14 2.86 9.07
C PHE A 29 13.22 2.44 7.91
N LEU A 30 12.86 3.35 7.01
CA LEU A 30 11.99 2.99 5.87
C LEU A 30 12.61 1.98 4.89
N LYS A 31 13.94 1.81 4.93
CA LYS A 31 14.70 0.94 4.05
C LYS A 31 15.01 -0.41 4.70
N HIS A 32 15.43 -0.40 5.97
CA HIS A 32 15.95 -1.55 6.71
C HIS A 32 15.11 -1.90 7.96
N GLY A 33 14.00 -1.20 8.17
CA GLY A 33 13.01 -1.47 9.20
C GLY A 33 12.42 -2.87 9.06
N SER A 34 11.90 -3.41 10.16
CA SER A 34 11.16 -4.68 10.09
C SER A 34 9.91 -4.52 9.22
N PHE A 35 9.59 -5.55 8.43
CA PHE A 35 8.36 -5.63 7.66
C PHE A 35 7.50 -6.76 8.23
N VAL A 36 6.19 -6.55 8.30
CA VAL A 36 5.25 -7.63 8.62
C VAL A 36 5.18 -8.56 7.40
N GLN A 37 5.70 -9.77 7.55
CA GLN A 37 5.71 -10.76 6.47
C GLN A 37 4.35 -11.44 6.38
N VAL A 38 3.66 -11.25 5.26
CA VAL A 38 2.45 -12.00 4.94
C VAL A 38 2.89 -13.39 4.49
N LYS A 39 2.42 -14.43 5.17
CA LYS A 39 2.76 -15.81 4.81
C LYS A 39 2.27 -16.09 3.39
N THR A 40 3.17 -16.53 2.53
CA THR A 40 2.83 -16.99 1.18
C THR A 40 2.92 -18.52 1.13
N PRO A 41 2.08 -19.20 0.34
CA PRO A 41 2.24 -20.63 0.09
C PRO A 41 3.65 -20.94 -0.43
N ARG A 42 4.20 -22.08 -0.05
CA ARG A 42 5.56 -22.53 -0.40
C ARG A 42 5.62 -23.09 -1.83
N SER A 43 4.52 -23.68 -2.28
CA SER A 43 4.39 -24.26 -3.62
C SER A 43 3.09 -23.83 -4.29
N ILE A 44 2.99 -24.12 -5.59
CA ILE A 44 1.75 -23.95 -6.36
C ILE A 44 0.66 -24.86 -5.79
N ASP A 45 1.00 -26.11 -5.47
CA ASP A 45 0.04 -27.09 -4.95
C ASP A 45 -0.54 -26.64 -3.60
N GLU A 46 0.29 -26.14 -2.67
CA GLU A 46 -0.19 -25.59 -1.39
C GLU A 46 -1.13 -24.38 -1.63
N ALA A 47 -0.84 -23.54 -2.63
CA ALA A 47 -1.69 -22.40 -2.96
C ALA A 47 -3.05 -22.82 -3.52
N VAL A 48 -3.04 -23.84 -4.39
CA VAL A 48 -4.22 -24.42 -5.02
C VAL A 48 -5.09 -25.14 -3.99
N GLU A 49 -4.51 -26.00 -3.16
CA GLU A 49 -5.22 -26.83 -2.18
C GLU A 49 -5.82 -26.00 -1.04
N SER A 50 -5.08 -24.99 -0.56
CA SER A 50 -5.50 -24.21 0.61
C SER A 50 -6.69 -23.27 0.32
N HIS A 51 -6.85 -22.83 -0.93
CA HIS A 51 -7.83 -21.83 -1.35
C HIS A 51 -7.85 -20.57 -0.44
N ILE A 52 -6.73 -20.24 0.22
CA ILE A 52 -6.67 -19.11 1.16
C ILE A 52 -6.50 -17.81 0.38
N LEU A 53 -7.50 -16.93 0.48
CA LEU A 53 -7.47 -15.64 -0.19
C LEU A 53 -6.38 -14.72 0.40
N PRO A 54 -5.70 -13.89 -0.43
CA PRO A 54 -4.65 -12.99 0.03
C PRO A 54 -5.04 -12.06 1.20
N TRP A 55 -6.31 -11.63 1.27
CA TRP A 55 -6.78 -10.79 2.36
C TRP A 55 -6.87 -11.53 3.71
N ILE A 56 -7.06 -12.86 3.70
CA ILE A 56 -7.06 -13.69 4.91
C ILE A 56 -5.63 -13.78 5.46
N LEU A 57 -4.65 -14.06 4.60
CA LEU A 57 -3.24 -14.10 4.97
C LEU A 57 -2.77 -12.74 5.53
N ARG A 58 -3.24 -11.64 4.95
CA ARG A 58 -2.99 -10.29 5.50
C ARG A 58 -3.64 -10.09 6.87
N ARG A 59 -4.90 -10.52 7.03
CA ARG A 59 -5.61 -10.44 8.32
C ARG A 59 -4.81 -11.12 9.41
N GLU A 60 -4.40 -12.37 9.19
CA GLU A 60 -3.60 -13.12 10.16
C GLU A 60 -2.29 -12.41 10.50
N ALA A 61 -1.57 -11.94 9.48
CA ALA A 61 -0.30 -11.24 9.69
C ALA A 61 -0.45 -9.91 10.46
N PHE A 62 -1.50 -9.13 10.16
CA PHE A 62 -1.76 -7.85 10.80
C PHE A 62 -2.29 -8.04 12.23
N ASP A 63 -3.11 -9.06 12.45
CA ASP A 63 -3.71 -9.32 13.76
C ASP A 63 -2.68 -9.82 14.77
N ALA A 64 -1.64 -10.53 14.28
CA ALA A 64 -0.49 -10.99 15.04
C ALA A 64 0.52 -9.87 15.40
N VAL A 65 0.32 -8.63 14.92
CA VAL A 65 1.25 -7.52 15.20
C VAL A 65 1.24 -7.15 16.68
N ALA A 66 2.39 -7.33 17.33
CA ALA A 66 2.63 -6.95 18.73
C ALA A 66 3.31 -5.58 18.89
N SER A 67 3.97 -5.07 17.84
CA SER A 67 4.75 -3.83 17.85
C SER A 67 4.26 -2.84 16.80
N MET A 68 4.36 -1.54 17.07
CA MET A 68 4.07 -0.51 16.07
C MET A 68 5.26 -0.21 15.13
N TYR A 69 6.44 -0.74 15.43
CA TYR A 69 7.69 -0.40 14.75
C TYR A 69 7.95 -1.23 13.49
N HIS A 70 7.02 -1.12 12.54
CA HIS A 70 7.14 -1.74 11.22
C HIS A 70 7.23 -0.67 10.13
N SER A 71 7.99 -0.98 9.08
CA SER A 71 8.20 -0.10 7.91
C SER A 71 7.23 -0.41 6.76
N GLY A 72 6.25 -1.29 7.00
CA GLY A 72 5.32 -1.80 6.00
C GLY A 72 5.09 -3.29 6.18
N TYR A 73 4.39 -3.88 5.22
CA TYR A 73 4.25 -5.33 5.10
C TYR A 73 4.85 -5.80 3.77
N SER A 74 5.11 -7.09 3.67
CA SER A 74 5.65 -7.67 2.46
C SER A 74 5.14 -9.07 2.18
N PHE A 75 5.24 -9.44 0.91
CA PHE A 75 4.89 -10.75 0.39
C PHE A 75 5.84 -11.09 -0.76
N ARG A 76 5.93 -12.37 -1.12
CA ARG A 76 6.80 -12.84 -2.20
C ARG A 76 5.99 -13.58 -3.26
N PRO A 77 6.40 -13.52 -4.53
CA PRO A 77 5.93 -14.48 -5.52
C PRO A 77 6.20 -15.92 -5.03
N ILE A 78 5.33 -16.85 -5.40
CA ILE A 78 5.49 -18.27 -5.03
C ILE A 78 6.74 -18.83 -5.75
N GLN A 79 7.54 -19.60 -5.02
CA GLN A 79 8.78 -20.16 -5.54
C GLN A 79 8.50 -21.14 -6.69
N GLY A 80 9.36 -21.13 -7.72
CA GLY A 80 9.24 -22.02 -8.87
C GLY A 80 8.21 -21.58 -9.92
N TYR A 81 7.33 -20.63 -9.61
CA TYR A 81 6.33 -20.15 -10.58
C TYR A 81 6.90 -19.18 -11.61
N ARG A 82 7.74 -18.25 -11.14
CA ARG A 82 8.36 -17.20 -11.98
C ARG A 82 9.83 -17.07 -11.67
N LYS A 83 10.58 -16.56 -12.65
CA LYS A 83 11.99 -16.16 -12.45
C LYS A 83 12.11 -15.01 -11.45
N ASP A 84 11.12 -14.12 -11.40
CA ASP A 84 11.09 -13.02 -10.42
C ASP A 84 10.64 -13.54 -9.05
N GLN A 85 11.58 -13.58 -8.11
CA GLN A 85 11.39 -13.98 -6.72
C GLN A 85 11.60 -12.80 -5.74
N ARG A 86 11.62 -11.57 -6.26
CA ARG A 86 11.90 -10.38 -5.45
C ARG A 86 10.75 -10.10 -4.48
N GLU A 87 11.08 -9.67 -3.28
CA GLU A 87 10.09 -9.34 -2.25
C GLU A 87 9.29 -8.09 -2.63
N ARG A 88 7.97 -8.15 -2.51
CA ARG A 88 7.08 -7.01 -2.71
C ARG A 88 6.87 -6.32 -1.37
N ARG A 89 7.22 -5.04 -1.28
CA ARG A 89 7.03 -4.23 -0.06
C ARG A 89 5.97 -3.18 -0.28
N VAL A 90 5.02 -3.12 0.65
CA VAL A 90 3.92 -2.16 0.65
C VAL A 90 3.90 -1.45 1.99
N ARG A 91 3.80 -0.12 1.94
CA ARG A 91 3.70 0.71 3.15
C ARG A 91 2.25 1.13 3.35
N LEU A 92 1.82 1.22 4.60
CA LEU A 92 0.46 1.63 4.95
C LEU A 92 0.16 3.06 4.50
N VAL A 93 1.16 3.94 4.57
CA VAL A 93 1.04 5.31 4.03
C VAL A 93 0.74 5.28 2.54
N GLU A 94 1.33 4.37 1.77
CA GLU A 94 1.07 4.28 0.32
C GLU A 94 -0.36 3.80 0.03
N LEU A 95 -0.94 2.94 0.87
CA LEU A 95 -2.35 2.53 0.76
C LEU A 95 -3.29 3.73 0.97
N CYS A 96 -3.02 4.55 1.99
CA CYS A 96 -3.83 5.74 2.28
C CYS A 96 -3.68 6.79 1.16
N GLU A 97 -2.46 7.03 0.71
CA GLU A 97 -2.19 7.94 -0.41
C GLU A 97 -2.79 7.45 -1.73
N ALA A 98 -2.82 6.14 -1.97
CA ALA A 98 -3.46 5.56 -3.15
C ALA A 98 -4.96 5.85 -3.17
N LEU A 99 -5.62 5.68 -2.01
CA LEU A 99 -7.04 5.97 -1.85
C LEU A 99 -7.35 7.46 -2.06
N ARG A 100 -6.46 8.35 -1.60
CA ARG A 100 -6.53 9.80 -1.85
C ARG A 100 -6.36 10.16 -3.32
N ILE A 101 -5.43 9.52 -4.04
CA ILE A 101 -5.26 9.71 -5.50
C ILE A 101 -6.54 9.30 -6.23
N LEU A 102 -7.09 8.15 -5.87
CA LEU A 102 -8.29 7.61 -6.49
C LEU A 102 -9.52 8.50 -6.26
N SER A 103 -9.78 8.92 -5.01
CA SER A 103 -10.89 9.81 -4.70
C SER A 103 -10.78 11.16 -5.41
N TYR A 104 -9.59 11.76 -5.42
CA TYR A 104 -9.33 13.02 -6.14
C TYR A 104 -9.56 12.86 -7.64
N GLY A 105 -9.11 11.75 -8.23
CA GLY A 105 -9.35 11.41 -9.63
C GLY A 105 -10.85 11.34 -9.94
N THR A 106 -11.64 10.69 -9.08
CA THR A 106 -13.09 10.56 -9.30
C THR A 106 -13.89 11.85 -9.07
N GLN A 107 -13.40 12.75 -8.21
CA GLN A 107 -14.05 14.02 -7.89
C GLN A 107 -13.68 15.15 -8.87
N THR A 108 -12.66 14.94 -9.69
CA THR A 108 -12.18 15.91 -10.69
C THR A 108 -12.27 15.29 -12.09
N SER A 109 -12.06 16.08 -13.15
CA SER A 109 -11.93 15.53 -14.51
C SER A 109 -10.58 14.83 -14.75
N ASN A 110 -9.73 14.69 -13.72
CA ASN A 110 -8.40 14.08 -13.78
C ASN A 110 -8.38 12.62 -13.32
N ASP A 111 -9.38 11.86 -13.71
CA ASP A 111 -9.59 10.49 -13.24
C ASP A 111 -8.47 9.51 -13.65
N ILE A 112 -8.37 8.36 -12.99
CA ILE A 112 -7.46 7.26 -13.38
C ILE A 112 -8.05 6.57 -14.62
N ILE A 113 -7.21 6.34 -15.64
CA ILE A 113 -7.64 5.76 -16.92
C ILE A 113 -7.07 4.35 -17.02
N ILE A 114 -7.94 3.36 -17.18
CA ILE A 114 -7.58 2.00 -17.60
C ILE A 114 -7.61 1.99 -19.13
N GLU A 115 -6.44 1.99 -19.77
CA GLU A 115 -6.34 2.15 -21.23
C GLU A 115 -6.69 0.86 -21.95
N LYS A 116 -6.10 -0.27 -21.52
CA LYS A 116 -6.27 -1.59 -22.12
C LYS A 116 -6.06 -2.69 -21.09
N VAL A 117 -6.89 -3.72 -21.16
CA VAL A 117 -6.74 -4.97 -20.42
C VAL A 117 -6.37 -6.05 -21.42
N TYR A 118 -5.12 -6.50 -21.39
CA TYR A 118 -4.63 -7.57 -22.24
C TYR A 118 -4.86 -8.91 -21.55
N LEU A 119 -5.81 -9.67 -22.11
CA LEU A 119 -6.13 -11.05 -21.72
C LEU A 119 -5.79 -11.97 -22.90
N ASP A 120 -4.60 -12.57 -22.88
CA ASP A 120 -4.33 -13.70 -23.77
C ASP A 120 -5.05 -14.92 -23.21
N SER A 121 -6.16 -15.32 -23.84
CA SER A 121 -7.05 -16.39 -23.36
C SER A 121 -6.35 -17.68 -22.91
N LYS A 122 -5.20 -18.03 -23.50
CA LYS A 122 -4.45 -19.24 -23.14
C LYS A 122 -3.47 -19.03 -21.98
N ARG A 123 -3.00 -17.79 -21.77
CA ARG A 123 -2.00 -17.46 -20.74
C ARG A 123 -2.59 -16.70 -19.56
N ALA A 124 -3.80 -16.16 -19.64
CA ALA A 124 -4.40 -15.35 -18.58
C ALA A 124 -4.57 -16.12 -17.26
N SER A 125 -4.90 -17.42 -17.35
CA SER A 125 -4.95 -18.36 -16.21
C SER A 125 -3.62 -18.43 -15.45
N LYS A 126 -2.52 -18.54 -16.19
CA LYS A 126 -1.17 -18.71 -15.66
C LYS A 126 -0.47 -17.38 -15.34
N ASP A 127 -0.55 -16.41 -16.23
CA ASP A 127 0.25 -15.20 -16.11
C ASP A 127 -0.54 -14.02 -15.52
N GLY A 128 -1.86 -14.15 -15.39
CA GLY A 128 -2.76 -13.04 -15.11
C GLY A 128 -2.87 -12.11 -16.32
N ALA A 129 -3.68 -11.07 -16.15
CA ALA A 129 -3.79 -10.01 -17.12
C ALA A 129 -2.65 -8.99 -16.99
N THR A 130 -2.34 -8.35 -18.12
CA THR A 130 -1.54 -7.12 -18.15
C THR A 130 -2.46 -5.95 -18.43
N VAL A 131 -2.42 -4.93 -17.58
CA VAL A 131 -3.32 -3.78 -17.63
C VAL A 131 -2.53 -2.50 -17.83
N SER A 132 -2.71 -1.85 -18.97
CA SER A 132 -2.13 -0.53 -19.25
C SER A 132 -2.96 0.54 -18.57
N VAL A 133 -2.31 1.41 -17.79
CA VAL A 133 -2.97 2.42 -16.98
C VAL A 133 -2.28 3.78 -17.08
N SER A 134 -3.08 4.83 -16.93
CA SER A 134 -2.60 6.19 -16.72
C SER A 134 -3.15 6.76 -15.41
N VAL A 135 -2.27 7.21 -14.52
CA VAL A 135 -2.61 7.70 -13.18
C VAL A 135 -2.17 9.17 -13.03
N PRO A 136 -3.00 10.08 -12.50
CA PRO A 136 -2.62 11.47 -12.29
C PRO A 136 -1.46 11.60 -11.29
N SER A 137 -0.61 12.61 -11.49
CA SER A 137 0.43 12.96 -10.52
C SER A 137 -0.16 13.75 -9.35
N ARG A 138 0.44 13.58 -8.17
CA ARG A 138 0.12 14.39 -6.98
C ARG A 138 0.78 15.77 -7.01
N SER A 139 1.76 15.95 -7.88
CA SER A 139 2.53 17.18 -7.98
C SER A 139 1.92 18.11 -9.01
N TYR A 140 1.79 19.39 -8.66
CA TYR A 140 1.25 20.40 -9.54
C TYR A 140 2.00 20.45 -10.87
N LYS A 141 1.26 20.51 -11.99
CA LYS A 141 1.78 20.56 -13.37
C LYS A 141 2.68 19.38 -13.78
N GLN A 142 2.69 18.27 -13.03
CA GLN A 142 3.44 17.08 -13.44
C GLN A 142 2.60 16.18 -14.36
N PRO A 143 3.23 15.53 -15.37
CA PRO A 143 2.53 14.63 -16.25
C PRO A 143 1.98 13.42 -15.51
N ARG A 144 0.99 12.77 -16.12
CA ARG A 144 0.41 11.51 -15.62
C ARG A 144 1.46 10.41 -15.70
N TYR A 145 1.46 9.52 -14.71
CA TYR A 145 2.22 8.28 -14.79
C TYR A 145 1.54 7.34 -15.79
N ARG A 146 2.31 6.71 -16.67
CA ARG A 146 1.84 5.66 -17.57
C ARG A 146 2.68 4.42 -17.34
N PHE A 147 2.02 3.30 -17.12
CA PHE A 147 2.68 2.03 -16.81
C PHE A 147 1.71 0.86 -17.03
N ARG A 148 2.25 -0.35 -16.99
CA ARG A 148 1.52 -1.61 -17.04
C ARG A 148 1.56 -2.30 -15.69
N MET A 149 0.40 -2.71 -15.21
CA MET A 149 0.28 -3.67 -14.10
C MET A 149 0.31 -5.07 -14.68
N ASN A 150 1.14 -5.95 -14.12
CA ASN A 150 1.25 -7.34 -14.53
C ASN A 150 0.77 -8.25 -13.41
N SER A 151 0.36 -9.47 -13.77
CA SER A 151 -0.14 -10.47 -12.83
C SER A 151 -1.41 -10.02 -12.10
N VAL A 152 -2.32 -9.36 -12.82
CA VAL A 152 -3.62 -8.98 -12.28
C VAL A 152 -4.58 -10.14 -12.49
N VAL A 153 -5.19 -10.64 -11.41
CA VAL A 153 -6.20 -11.69 -11.48
C VAL A 153 -7.52 -11.13 -11.99
N ILE A 154 -8.03 -11.66 -13.09
CA ILE A 154 -9.35 -11.28 -13.64
C ILE A 154 -10.39 -12.39 -13.45
N ASP A 155 -10.00 -13.62 -13.11
CA ASP A 155 -10.93 -14.71 -12.79
C ASP A 155 -10.44 -15.48 -11.55
N SER A 156 -11.10 -15.32 -10.39
CA SER A 156 -10.72 -15.99 -9.14
C SER A 156 -11.15 -17.45 -9.07
N ASN A 157 -11.93 -17.94 -10.04
CA ASN A 157 -12.32 -19.36 -10.09
C ASN A 157 -11.17 -20.26 -10.55
N ASP A 158 -10.16 -19.69 -11.21
CA ASP A 158 -8.95 -20.41 -11.57
C ASP A 158 -8.11 -20.70 -10.31
N PRO A 159 -7.79 -21.99 -10.02
CA PRO A 159 -6.91 -22.33 -8.90
C PRO A 159 -5.51 -21.67 -8.97
N HIS A 160 -5.03 -21.28 -10.15
CA HIS A 160 -3.76 -20.58 -10.30
C HIS A 160 -3.82 -19.08 -9.94
N SER A 161 -5.02 -18.53 -9.71
CA SER A 161 -5.19 -17.10 -9.39
C SER A 161 -4.47 -16.67 -8.12
N TYR A 162 -4.33 -17.56 -7.13
CA TYR A 162 -3.55 -17.31 -5.92
C TYR A 162 -2.07 -17.06 -6.22
N VAL A 163 -1.54 -17.80 -7.20
CA VAL A 163 -0.15 -17.71 -7.63
C VAL A 163 0.06 -16.41 -8.41
N VAL A 164 -0.88 -16.07 -9.28
CA VAL A 164 -0.89 -14.83 -10.05
C VAL A 164 -0.90 -13.60 -9.14
N ALA A 165 -1.78 -13.57 -8.13
CA ALA A 165 -1.94 -12.43 -7.22
C ALA A 165 -0.64 -12.03 -6.51
N ASN A 166 0.15 -13.02 -6.06
CA ASN A 166 1.43 -12.79 -5.39
C ASN A 166 2.55 -12.34 -6.35
N GLY A 167 2.34 -12.48 -7.66
CA GLY A 167 3.27 -12.08 -8.71
C GLY A 167 3.14 -10.62 -9.16
N PHE A 168 2.33 -9.80 -8.48
CA PHE A 168 2.08 -8.40 -8.89
C PHE A 168 3.38 -7.63 -9.12
N LEU A 169 3.45 -6.94 -10.25
CA LEU A 169 4.58 -6.10 -10.65
C LEU A 169 4.12 -5.02 -11.62
N THR A 170 4.78 -3.86 -11.58
CA THR A 170 4.62 -2.82 -12.59
C THR A 170 5.94 -2.48 -13.26
N ASP A 171 5.87 -1.90 -14.47
CA ASP A 171 7.01 -1.33 -15.19
C ASP A 171 7.18 0.18 -14.94
N ILE A 172 6.53 0.75 -13.91
CA ILE A 172 6.65 2.16 -13.60
C ILE A 172 8.06 2.52 -13.12
N HIS A 173 8.65 3.53 -13.74
CA HIS A 173 9.92 4.10 -13.32
C HIS A 173 9.68 5.38 -12.51
N PHE A 174 9.96 5.34 -11.22
CA PHE A 174 10.06 6.55 -10.39
C PHE A 174 11.53 6.96 -10.24
N LEU A 175 11.81 8.27 -10.14
CA LEU A 175 13.14 8.76 -9.73
C LEU A 175 13.59 8.17 -8.38
N ALA A 176 12.64 7.92 -7.47
CA ALA A 176 12.90 7.23 -6.20
C ALA A 176 13.20 5.73 -6.36
N LYS A 177 12.74 5.08 -7.44
CA LYS A 177 13.12 3.71 -7.81
C LYS A 177 14.48 3.69 -8.52
N SER A 178 14.86 4.73 -9.27
CA SER A 178 16.14 4.79 -10.01
C SER A 178 17.34 5.18 -9.14
N LEU A 179 17.17 5.97 -8.07
CA LEU A 179 18.27 6.29 -7.14
C LEU A 179 18.73 5.10 -6.27
N ALA A 180 18.17 3.91 -6.48
CA ALA A 180 18.68 2.64 -5.94
C ALA A 180 19.91 2.13 -6.70
N PHE A 181 20.22 2.67 -7.89
CA PHE A 181 21.50 2.48 -8.56
C PHE A 181 22.58 3.36 -7.90
N ARG A 182 23.06 2.98 -6.71
CA ARG A 182 24.33 3.49 -6.18
C ARG A 182 25.44 2.51 -6.56
N PHE A 183 26.67 3.01 -6.67
CA PHE A 183 27.87 2.18 -6.76
C PHE A 183 27.82 1.16 -5.61
N ASN A 184 27.62 -0.11 -5.97
CA ASN A 184 27.76 -1.22 -5.03
C ASN A 184 29.23 -1.22 -4.59
N TYR A 185 29.50 -0.93 -3.32
CA TYR A 185 30.77 -1.33 -2.73
C TYR A 185 30.78 -2.86 -2.63
N TYR A 186 31.95 -3.48 -2.70
CA TYR A 186 32.13 -4.94 -2.80
C TYR A 186 31.38 -5.75 -1.72
N ASP A 187 31.08 -5.11 -0.57
CA ASP A 187 30.42 -5.71 0.59
C ASP A 187 28.94 -5.30 0.77
N ASP A 188 28.38 -4.44 -0.09
CA ASP A 188 26.97 -4.05 -0.01
C ASP A 188 26.08 -5.19 -0.52
N LYS A 189 25.38 -5.88 0.40
CA LYS A 189 24.28 -6.80 0.06
C LYS A 189 23.20 -6.02 -0.68
N GLU A 190 23.13 -6.18 -2.00
CA GLU A 190 22.21 -5.47 -2.89
C GLU A 190 20.75 -5.44 -2.39
N ASP A 191 20.08 -4.29 -2.52
CA ASP A 191 18.61 -4.18 -2.50
C ASP A 191 17.94 -4.60 -3.82
N SER A 192 18.71 -5.18 -4.77
CA SER A 192 18.23 -5.66 -6.08
C SER A 192 17.09 -6.70 -5.96
N TYR A 193 16.94 -7.29 -4.77
CA TYR A 193 15.96 -8.31 -4.42
C TYR A 193 14.59 -7.79 -3.96
N VAL A 194 14.34 -6.47 -3.98
CA VAL A 194 13.10 -5.89 -3.43
C VAL A 194 12.40 -4.97 -4.43
N VAL A 195 11.08 -5.12 -4.55
CA VAL A 195 10.20 -4.24 -5.32
C VAL A 195 9.31 -3.48 -4.35
N ASN A 196 9.55 -2.17 -4.22
CA ASN A 196 8.66 -1.28 -3.48
C ASN A 196 7.48 -0.88 -4.35
N ILE A 197 6.27 -1.05 -3.84
CA ILE A 197 5.02 -0.68 -4.51
C ILE A 197 4.54 0.65 -3.93
N PHE A 198 4.29 1.63 -4.80
CA PHE A 198 3.93 3.00 -4.41
C PHE A 198 2.47 3.33 -4.69
N ALA A 199 1.99 4.43 -4.10
CA ALA A 199 0.60 4.87 -4.17
C ALA A 199 -0.02 4.89 -5.59
N PRO A 200 0.67 5.35 -6.66
CA PRO A 200 0.06 5.33 -8.00
C PRO A 200 -0.24 3.91 -8.51
N GLU A 201 0.63 2.94 -8.19
CA GLU A 201 0.45 1.53 -8.58
C GLU A 201 -0.78 0.93 -7.88
N ILE A 202 -0.91 1.22 -6.59
CA ILE A 202 -2.02 0.74 -5.76
C ILE A 202 -3.34 1.43 -6.17
N ALA A 203 -3.29 2.73 -6.48
CA ALA A 203 -4.46 3.50 -6.93
C ALA A 203 -5.01 2.98 -8.25
N ALA A 204 -4.12 2.62 -9.20
CA ALA A 204 -4.50 1.97 -10.43
C ALA A 204 -5.17 0.61 -10.19
N TYR A 205 -4.63 -0.18 -9.25
CA TYR A 205 -5.23 -1.45 -8.87
C TYR A 205 -6.63 -1.28 -8.28
N TYR A 206 -6.81 -0.33 -7.35
CA TYR A 206 -8.12 -0.02 -6.78
C TYR A 206 -9.11 0.51 -7.82
N ARG A 207 -8.66 1.31 -8.79
CA ARG A 207 -9.52 1.74 -9.90
C ARG A 207 -10.01 0.52 -10.67
N LEU A 208 -9.10 -0.33 -11.14
CA LEU A 208 -9.49 -1.53 -11.86
C LEU A 208 -10.45 -2.41 -11.04
N MET A 209 -10.17 -2.61 -9.76
CA MET A 209 -11.06 -3.32 -8.85
C MET A 209 -12.47 -2.71 -8.82
N MET A 210 -12.59 -1.38 -8.77
CA MET A 210 -13.89 -0.70 -8.81
C MET A 210 -14.58 -0.83 -10.17
N ASP A 211 -13.86 -0.75 -11.28
CA ASP A 211 -14.43 -0.91 -12.62
C ASP A 211 -14.99 -2.34 -12.79
N GLU A 212 -14.26 -3.34 -12.31
CA GLU A 212 -14.68 -4.76 -12.31
C GLU A 212 -15.90 -5.02 -11.42
N LEU A 213 -15.95 -4.43 -10.23
CA LEU A 213 -17.08 -4.55 -9.30
C LEU A 213 -18.35 -3.85 -9.80
N HIS A 214 -18.22 -2.78 -10.60
CA HIS A 214 -19.36 -2.02 -11.12
C HIS A 214 -19.79 -2.42 -12.55
N ARG A 215 -19.27 -3.53 -13.09
CA ARG A 215 -19.71 -4.05 -14.39
C ARG A 215 -21.23 -4.30 -14.37
N GLN A 216 -21.95 -3.68 -15.31
CA GLN A 216 -23.42 -3.64 -15.34
C GLN A 216 -24.06 -5.03 -15.41
N HIS A 217 -23.49 -5.96 -16.18
CA HIS A 217 -24.11 -7.26 -16.43
C HIS A 217 -23.65 -8.36 -15.46
N LYS A 218 -22.39 -8.32 -15.03
CA LYS A 218 -21.81 -9.33 -14.13
C LYS A 218 -20.64 -8.72 -13.36
N PRO A 219 -20.88 -8.23 -12.11
CA PRO A 219 -19.82 -7.80 -11.22
C PRO A 219 -18.76 -8.87 -11.06
N ASN A 220 -17.50 -8.49 -11.24
CA ASN A 220 -16.36 -9.39 -11.10
C ASN A 220 -15.64 -9.10 -9.78
N LYS A 221 -15.74 -10.02 -8.83
CA LYS A 221 -15.12 -9.88 -7.50
C LYS A 221 -13.65 -10.32 -7.47
N SER A 222 -13.18 -10.98 -8.52
CA SER A 222 -11.86 -11.62 -8.58
C SER A 222 -10.72 -10.66 -8.22
N VAL A 223 -10.70 -9.47 -8.82
CA VAL A 223 -9.67 -8.44 -8.54
C VAL A 223 -9.70 -8.01 -7.07
N ALA A 224 -10.89 -7.92 -6.47
CA ALA A 224 -11.03 -7.52 -5.07
C ALA A 224 -10.59 -8.64 -4.12
N GLU A 225 -11.06 -9.86 -4.34
CA GLU A 225 -10.76 -11.05 -3.53
C GLU A 225 -9.27 -11.40 -3.55
N MET A 226 -8.64 -11.26 -4.72
CA MET A 226 -7.24 -11.57 -4.95
C MET A 226 -6.32 -10.36 -4.82
N SER A 227 -6.83 -9.23 -4.33
CA SER A 227 -6.00 -8.05 -4.13
C SER A 227 -4.88 -8.35 -3.14
N PRO A 228 -3.61 -8.05 -3.43
CA PRO A 228 -2.52 -8.12 -2.45
C PRO A 228 -2.49 -6.89 -1.52
N PHE A 229 -3.41 -5.93 -1.73
CA PHE A 229 -3.44 -4.66 -1.02
C PHE A 229 -4.53 -4.64 0.04
N GLY A 230 -4.22 -4.19 1.26
CA GLY A 230 -5.25 -3.82 2.24
C GLY A 230 -5.99 -2.58 1.75
N ILE A 231 -7.29 -2.44 2.01
CA ILE A 231 -8.08 -1.27 1.58
C ILE A 231 -8.42 -0.45 2.83
N PRO A 232 -7.90 0.78 2.99
CA PRO A 232 -8.18 1.60 4.17
C PRO A 232 -9.69 1.81 4.43
N THR A 233 -10.08 1.62 5.67
CA THR A 233 -11.43 1.92 6.19
C THR A 233 -11.61 3.40 6.45
N ASN A 234 -12.83 3.88 6.72
CA ASN A 234 -13.04 5.28 7.09
C ASN A 234 -12.28 5.64 8.38
N LEU A 235 -12.23 4.72 9.34
CA LEU A 235 -11.43 4.87 10.56
C LEU A 235 -9.96 5.16 10.24
N THR A 236 -9.36 4.39 9.33
CA THR A 236 -7.96 4.58 8.93
C THR A 236 -7.75 5.87 8.15
N VAL A 237 -8.67 6.21 7.25
CA VAL A 237 -8.63 7.48 6.50
C VAL A 237 -8.68 8.66 7.44
N ASP A 238 -9.62 8.68 8.38
CA ASP A 238 -9.77 9.75 9.37
C ASP A 238 -8.56 9.85 10.30
N TYR A 239 -8.04 8.70 10.74
CA TYR A 239 -6.82 8.65 11.53
C TYR A 239 -5.63 9.22 10.77
N TYR A 240 -5.46 8.84 9.49
CA TYR A 240 -4.38 9.36 8.65
C TYR A 240 -4.54 10.87 8.37
N LYS A 241 -5.75 11.35 8.10
CA LYS A 241 -6.06 12.79 7.97
C LYS A 241 -5.67 13.56 9.24
N ARG A 242 -5.94 13.00 10.43
CA ARG A 242 -5.53 13.58 11.72
C ARG A 242 -4.02 13.58 11.90
N ILE A 243 -3.31 12.53 11.45
CA ILE A 243 -1.83 12.54 11.46
C ILE A 243 -1.29 13.72 10.62
N LEU A 244 -1.87 13.96 9.44
CA LEU A 244 -1.43 15.04 8.55
C LEU A 244 -1.77 16.45 9.08
N SER A 245 -2.95 16.62 9.68
CA SER A 245 -3.47 17.93 10.10
C SER A 245 -3.18 18.27 11.56
N ARG A 246 -3.33 17.33 12.49
CA ARG A 246 -3.37 17.57 13.94
C ARG A 246 -2.23 16.96 14.74
N VAL A 247 -1.27 16.27 14.11
CA VAL A 247 -0.07 15.77 14.80
C VAL A 247 1.13 16.67 14.49
N LEU A 248 1.84 17.05 15.54
CA LEU A 248 3.12 17.75 15.49
C LEU A 248 4.16 16.97 16.28
N VAL A 249 5.39 17.00 15.80
CA VAL A 249 6.56 16.39 16.45
C VAL A 249 7.46 17.51 16.93
N VAL A 250 7.84 17.47 18.19
CA VAL A 250 8.87 18.37 18.75
C VAL A 250 10.22 17.75 18.44
N ASP A 251 11.02 18.45 17.64
CA ASP A 251 12.35 18.07 17.20
C ASP A 251 13.36 19.18 17.59
N PRO A 252 14.08 19.00 18.71
CA PRO A 252 15.08 19.96 19.19
C PRO A 252 16.23 20.24 18.24
N LYS A 253 16.40 19.44 17.16
CA LYS A 253 17.41 19.72 16.13
C LYS A 253 16.96 20.83 15.17
N LEU A 254 15.69 21.23 15.19
CA LEU A 254 15.20 22.33 14.36
C LEU A 254 15.53 23.69 15.00
N LYS A 255 16.19 24.57 14.22
CA LYS A 255 16.62 25.90 14.66
C LYS A 255 15.48 26.95 14.81
N GLY A 256 14.23 26.53 14.99
CA GLY A 256 13.06 27.41 15.09
C GLY A 256 12.54 27.55 16.53
N LYS A 257 11.84 28.67 16.84
CA LYS A 257 11.37 29.02 18.20
C LYS A 257 10.56 27.93 18.93
N SER A 258 9.86 27.05 18.21
CA SER A 258 9.04 25.98 18.81
C SER A 258 9.57 24.58 18.59
N GLY A 259 10.57 24.38 17.71
CA GLY A 259 11.04 23.05 17.32
C GLY A 259 9.97 22.12 16.73
N LEU A 260 8.80 22.63 16.33
CA LEU A 260 7.67 21.82 15.87
C LEU A 260 7.77 21.54 14.37
N ARG A 261 7.49 20.31 13.96
CA ARG A 261 7.31 19.92 12.56
C ARG A 261 6.19 18.91 12.39
N LYS A 262 5.73 18.73 11.15
CA LYS A 262 4.84 17.63 10.79
C LYS A 262 5.58 16.28 10.90
N PRO A 263 4.86 15.19 11.19
CA PRO A 263 5.44 13.86 11.16
C PRO A 263 5.87 13.54 9.73
N ASN A 264 7.09 13.01 9.57
CA ASN A 264 7.58 12.53 8.29
C ASN A 264 6.94 11.18 7.94
N LYS A 265 7.15 10.70 6.72
CA LYS A 265 6.53 9.46 6.22
C LYS A 265 6.82 8.21 7.07
N ALA A 266 8.00 8.13 7.66
CA ALA A 266 8.38 7.00 8.51
C ALA A 266 7.60 7.01 9.83
N GLU A 267 7.43 8.21 10.41
CA GLU A 267 6.66 8.41 11.64
C GLU A 267 5.16 8.17 11.39
N GLN A 268 4.65 8.62 10.23
CA GLN A 268 3.28 8.32 9.79
C GLN A 268 3.05 6.81 9.67
N GLU A 269 4.02 6.08 9.08
CA GLU A 269 3.96 4.62 8.96
C GLU A 269 3.88 3.96 10.34
N VAL A 270 4.73 4.35 11.29
CA VAL A 270 4.71 3.83 12.66
C VAL A 270 3.39 4.13 13.37
N LEU A 271 2.82 5.32 13.19
CA LEU A 271 1.52 5.67 13.76
C LEU A 271 0.38 4.82 13.15
N LEU A 272 0.41 4.52 11.85
CA LEU A 272 -0.56 3.62 11.21
C LEU A 272 -0.44 2.18 11.72
N TRP A 273 0.78 1.70 11.98
CA TRP A 273 0.97 0.40 12.63
C TRP A 273 0.49 0.39 14.09
N ALA A 274 0.59 1.51 14.81
CA ALA A 274 -0.01 1.64 16.13
C ALA A 274 -1.55 1.49 16.06
N LEU A 275 -2.19 2.04 15.03
CA LEU A 275 -3.63 1.85 14.78
C LEU A 275 -3.97 0.37 14.51
N ILE A 276 -3.20 -0.33 13.67
CA ILE A 276 -3.42 -1.77 13.41
C ILE A 276 -3.24 -2.60 14.68
N LYS A 277 -2.18 -2.34 15.45
CA LYS A 277 -1.92 -3.06 16.70
C LYS A 277 -3.14 -3.01 17.63
N GLU A 278 -3.78 -1.86 17.72
CA GLU A 278 -4.94 -1.59 18.57
C GLU A 278 -6.27 -2.11 17.98
N LYS A 279 -6.50 -1.89 16.67
CA LYS A 279 -7.82 -2.09 16.04
C LYS A 279 -7.90 -3.31 15.12
N LYS A 280 -6.77 -3.96 14.85
CA LYS A 280 -6.66 -5.16 14.02
C LYS A 280 -7.03 -4.90 12.56
N TYR A 281 -6.84 -5.89 11.69
CA TYR A 281 -6.96 -5.71 10.24
C TYR A 281 -8.37 -5.30 9.81
N GLU A 282 -9.39 -5.95 10.35
CA GLU A 282 -10.77 -5.80 9.87
C GLU A 282 -11.32 -4.38 10.06
N GLN A 283 -10.90 -3.71 11.13
CA GLN A 283 -11.33 -2.33 11.42
C GLN A 283 -10.49 -1.28 10.69
N THR A 284 -9.34 -1.65 10.13
CA THR A 284 -8.34 -0.70 9.62
C THR A 284 -8.10 -0.79 8.11
N PHE A 285 -7.82 -1.97 7.58
CA PHE A 285 -7.44 -2.16 6.17
C PHE A 285 -8.32 -3.19 5.44
N PHE A 286 -9.53 -3.42 5.95
CA PHE A 286 -10.56 -4.22 5.30
C PHE A 286 -11.85 -3.42 5.12
N ARG A 287 -11.95 -2.66 4.03
CA ARG A 287 -13.12 -1.82 3.73
C ARG A 287 -14.36 -2.65 3.40
N LYS A 288 -15.49 -2.33 4.03
CA LYS A 288 -16.82 -2.89 3.72
C LYS A 288 -17.75 -1.77 3.30
N ILE A 289 -18.45 -1.91 2.17
CA ILE A 289 -19.37 -0.88 1.66
C ILE A 289 -20.45 -0.52 2.70
N SER A 290 -20.99 -1.51 3.41
CA SER A 290 -22.03 -1.28 4.44
C SER A 290 -21.55 -0.46 5.65
N ARG A 291 -20.25 -0.48 5.96
CA ARG A 291 -19.66 0.28 7.10
C ARG A 291 -19.03 1.60 6.64
N ASP A 292 -18.30 1.54 5.54
CA ASP A 292 -17.41 2.61 5.10
C ASP A 292 -17.98 3.43 3.93
N GLY A 293 -19.01 2.93 3.25
CA GLY A 293 -19.55 3.54 2.04
C GLY A 293 -18.63 3.38 0.81
N SER A 294 -19.01 4.03 -0.29
CA SER A 294 -18.22 4.02 -1.52
C SER A 294 -16.88 4.73 -1.35
N ILE A 295 -15.87 4.29 -2.09
CA ILE A 295 -14.57 4.98 -2.15
C ILE A 295 -14.70 6.35 -2.83
N LYS A 296 -15.64 6.51 -3.77
CA LYS A 296 -15.87 7.76 -4.51
C LYS A 296 -16.30 8.91 -3.60
N ASP A 297 -17.00 8.58 -2.52
CA ASP A 297 -17.62 9.53 -1.61
C ASP A 297 -16.69 9.95 -0.46
N LEU A 298 -15.43 9.48 -0.47
CA LEU A 298 -14.46 9.82 0.55
C LEU A 298 -14.04 11.29 0.47
N ASP A 299 -14.36 12.05 1.52
CA ASP A 299 -13.87 13.41 1.67
C ASP A 299 -12.45 13.42 2.25
N TRP A 300 -11.49 13.86 1.44
CA TRP A 300 -10.09 14.01 1.82
C TRP A 300 -9.73 15.44 2.26
N LYS A 301 -10.70 16.35 2.37
CA LYS A 301 -10.47 17.66 2.97
C LYS A 301 -9.91 17.48 4.37
N LEU A 302 -8.75 18.08 4.61
CA LEU A 302 -8.17 18.13 5.94
C LEU A 302 -9.04 19.06 6.77
N SER A 303 -9.54 18.57 7.90
CA SER A 303 -10.18 19.41 8.91
C SER A 303 -9.19 20.50 9.32
N ALA A 304 -9.62 21.76 9.20
CA ALA A 304 -8.89 22.92 9.69
C ALA A 304 -8.62 22.80 11.20
#